data_AF-A0A968MW39-F1
#
_entry.id   AF-A0A968MW39-F1
#
_cell.length_a   1.000
_cell.length_b   1.000
_cell.length_c   1.000
_cell.angle_alpha   90.00
_cell.angle_beta   90.00
_cell.angle_gamma   90.00
#
_symmetry.space_group_name_H-M   'P 1'
#
loop_
_entity.id
_entity.type
_entity.pdbx_description
1 polymer ?
#
loop_
_entity_poly.entity_id
_entity_poly.type
_entity_poly.pdbx_seq_one_letter_code
_entity_poly.pdbx_strand_id
1 'polypeptide(L)'
;MFSLGFKLSALPIDSTDTSNNLILSVVFFDFPYQISFIENHSKEQGYPKSFICSYANPSMKQSLSVTSSLYSAAHFGIDRLFKVQPKYRDTKRKALHMASILLTDYLITYMPGGDAWLHEEYHRAVLNDNNVSSFNGINKFPIGSEFVSVNDLKDENLIRFKKESPKDFIRMHVAGIEGEYLLIDKLQQNNFFYGLNISHELHYWLVTLNSMYYVQASSDPEYVDVDTDRFNETEKEVKDRDFTGYDFSAWAYDLHKPNEPYEQRGIHPLGNGVDRYIKTNDLTQEQLRYLKNKGDFKH
;
A
#
# COMPACT_ATOMS: atom_id res chain seq x y z
N MET A 1 -14.22 17.07 -10.27
CA MET A 1 -12.91 16.40 -10.46
C MET A 1 -13.08 15.46 -11.65
N PHE A 2 -12.39 15.70 -12.78
CA PHE A 2 -12.53 14.89 -14.00
C PHE A 2 -11.55 13.72 -13.94
N SER A 3 -12.05 12.53 -13.63
CA SER A 3 -11.32 11.27 -13.82
C SER A 3 -11.92 10.58 -15.04
N LEU A 4 -11.11 10.40 -16.10
CA LEU A 4 -11.53 9.69 -17.30
C LEU A 4 -11.16 8.21 -17.14
N GLY A 5 -12.15 7.39 -16.76
CA GLY A 5 -12.02 5.93 -16.70
C GLY A 5 -12.63 5.29 -17.94
N PHE A 6 -11.93 4.33 -18.55
CA PHE A 6 -12.48 3.51 -19.62
C PHE A 6 -13.05 2.21 -19.05
N LYS A 7 -14.30 1.90 -19.40
CA LYS A 7 -14.95 0.63 -19.06
C LYS A 7 -14.72 -0.35 -20.21
N LEU A 8 -13.80 -1.30 -20.03
CA LEU A 8 -13.63 -2.44 -20.93
C LEU A 8 -14.54 -3.57 -20.46
N SER A 9 -15.44 -4.04 -21.34
CA SER A 9 -16.30 -5.21 -21.11
C SER A 9 -15.89 -6.36 -22.01
N ALA A 10 -15.57 -7.52 -21.44
CA ALA A 10 -15.34 -8.75 -22.19
C ALA A 10 -16.67 -9.39 -22.62
N LEU A 11 -16.76 -9.90 -23.85
CA LEU A 11 -17.95 -10.58 -24.38
C LEU A 11 -18.09 -12.01 -23.80
N PRO A 12 -19.32 -12.54 -23.70
CA PRO A 12 -19.56 -13.94 -23.33
C PRO A 12 -18.95 -14.90 -24.36
N ILE A 13 -18.41 -16.02 -23.89
CA ILE A 13 -17.72 -17.01 -24.74
C ILE A 13 -18.71 -17.98 -25.41
N ASP A 14 -19.85 -18.28 -24.77
CA ASP A 14 -21.00 -18.94 -25.41
C ASP A 14 -22.35 -18.63 -24.72
N SER A 15 -23.44 -19.21 -25.24
CA SER A 15 -24.82 -19.00 -24.75
C SER A 15 -25.16 -19.57 -23.37
N THR A 16 -24.26 -20.36 -22.77
CA THR A 16 -24.35 -20.92 -21.40
C THR A 16 -23.49 -20.14 -20.40
N ASP A 17 -22.71 -19.17 -20.88
CA ASP A 17 -21.86 -18.31 -20.08
C ASP A 17 -22.68 -17.30 -19.28
N THR A 18 -22.96 -17.65 -18.03
CA THR A 18 -23.62 -16.77 -17.05
C THR A 18 -22.65 -15.83 -16.34
N SER A 19 -21.35 -15.86 -16.69
CA SER A 19 -20.35 -15.04 -16.02
C SER A 19 -20.35 -13.61 -16.60
N ASN A 20 -20.62 -12.66 -15.71
CA ASN A 20 -20.79 -11.25 -16.05
C ASN A 20 -19.52 -10.64 -16.65
N ASN A 21 -19.70 -9.61 -17.47
CA ASN A 21 -18.63 -8.89 -18.15
C ASN A 21 -17.54 -8.42 -17.16
N LEU A 22 -16.26 -8.59 -17.47
CA LEU A 22 -15.18 -7.90 -16.73
C LEU A 22 -15.41 -6.38 -16.79
N ILE A 23 -15.17 -5.68 -15.68
CA ILE A 23 -15.17 -4.20 -15.65
C ILE A 23 -13.84 -3.76 -15.06
N LEU A 24 -13.04 -3.09 -15.87
CA LEU A 24 -11.85 -2.40 -15.42
C LEU A 24 -12.15 -0.91 -15.28
N SER A 25 -11.63 -0.30 -14.23
CA SER A 25 -11.77 1.12 -13.97
C SER A 25 -10.38 1.68 -13.73
N VAL A 26 -9.66 1.96 -14.81
CA VAL A 26 -8.30 2.53 -14.73
C VAL A 26 -8.41 4.05 -14.79
N VAL A 27 -7.89 4.72 -13.78
CA VAL A 27 -7.78 6.18 -13.75
C VAL A 27 -6.47 6.56 -14.43
N PHE A 28 -6.56 7.06 -15.66
CA PHE A 28 -5.37 7.53 -16.37
C PHE A 28 -4.94 8.92 -15.92
N PHE A 29 -5.90 9.79 -15.59
CA PHE A 29 -5.61 11.19 -15.29
C PHE A 29 -6.16 11.57 -13.92
N ASP A 30 -5.31 12.18 -13.10
CA ASP A 30 -5.67 12.89 -11.87
C ASP A 30 -5.01 14.27 -11.90
N PHE A 31 -5.56 15.16 -12.74
CA PHE A 31 -4.92 16.43 -13.06
C PHE A 31 -4.55 17.29 -11.85
N PRO A 32 -5.39 17.45 -10.81
CA PRO A 32 -4.99 18.21 -9.62
C PRO A 32 -3.70 17.68 -8.99
N TYR A 33 -3.60 16.36 -8.81
CA TYR A 33 -2.43 15.72 -8.22
C TYR A 33 -1.22 15.77 -9.17
N GLN A 34 -1.41 15.45 -10.45
CA GLN A 34 -0.32 15.43 -11.44
C GLN A 34 0.25 16.83 -11.70
N ILE A 35 -0.58 17.87 -11.67
CA ILE A 35 -0.13 19.27 -11.78
C ILE A 35 0.70 19.64 -10.55
N SER A 36 0.18 19.37 -9.34
CA SER A 36 0.91 19.61 -8.08
C SER A 36 2.28 18.93 -8.10
N PHE A 37 2.33 17.65 -8.50
CA PHE A 37 3.57 16.89 -8.63
C PHE A 37 4.58 17.58 -9.58
N ILE A 38 4.14 17.94 -10.79
CA ILE A 38 5.01 18.59 -11.79
C ILE A 38 5.53 19.94 -11.29
N GLU A 39 4.68 20.75 -10.66
CA GLU A 39 5.05 22.08 -10.16
C GLU A 39 6.08 22.01 -9.03
N ASN A 40 5.95 21.01 -8.16
CA ASN A 40 6.80 20.86 -6.98
C ASN A 40 8.11 20.11 -7.27
N HIS A 41 8.06 19.01 -8.03
CA HIS A 41 9.23 18.18 -8.29
C HIS A 41 10.15 18.71 -9.41
N SER A 42 9.63 19.57 -10.29
CA SER A 42 10.47 20.26 -11.28
C SER A 42 11.40 21.31 -10.67
N LYS A 43 11.13 21.76 -9.44
CA LYS A 43 11.96 22.76 -8.74
C LYS A 43 13.09 22.13 -7.93
N GLU A 44 12.87 20.97 -7.31
CA GLU A 44 13.84 20.37 -6.39
C GLU A 44 14.72 19.27 -7.00
N GLN A 45 14.28 18.58 -8.07
CA GLN A 45 14.94 17.34 -8.51
C GLN A 45 15.39 17.28 -9.99
N GLY A 46 15.24 18.37 -10.75
CA GLY A 46 15.75 18.43 -12.13
C GLY A 46 15.09 17.47 -13.12
N TYR A 47 13.95 16.85 -12.76
CA TYR A 47 13.17 16.05 -13.70
C TYR A 47 12.67 16.92 -14.85
N PRO A 48 12.69 16.40 -16.10
CA PRO A 48 12.02 17.09 -17.20
C PRO A 48 10.54 17.29 -16.83
N LYS A 49 10.02 18.51 -17.01
CA LYS A 49 8.60 18.85 -16.84
C LYS A 49 7.78 18.10 -17.88
N SER A 50 7.56 16.82 -17.64
CA SER A 50 6.84 15.91 -18.53
C SER A 50 5.66 15.34 -17.78
N PHE A 51 4.50 15.45 -18.41
CA PHE A 51 3.28 14.81 -17.95
C PHE A 51 3.47 13.29 -17.78
N ILE A 52 4.28 12.67 -18.63
CA ILE A 52 4.57 11.23 -18.57
C ILE A 52 5.34 10.88 -17.29
N CYS A 53 6.24 11.76 -16.82
CA CYS A 53 6.99 11.53 -15.58
C CYS A 53 6.08 11.55 -14.33
N SER A 54 4.90 12.20 -14.39
CA SER A 54 3.94 12.15 -13.29
C SER A 54 3.37 10.74 -13.04
N TYR A 55 3.46 9.83 -14.01
CA TYR A 55 3.06 8.42 -13.82
C TYR A 55 4.06 7.59 -13.04
N ALA A 56 5.30 8.07 -12.86
CA ALA A 56 6.24 7.46 -11.92
C ALA A 56 5.81 7.67 -10.45
N ASN A 57 4.77 8.48 -10.25
CA ASN A 57 4.25 8.82 -8.95
C ASN A 57 2.72 8.95 -8.99
N PRO A 58 1.98 7.83 -9.04
CA PRO A 58 0.52 7.85 -9.10
C PRO A 58 -0.11 8.44 -7.82
N SER A 59 -1.29 9.05 -7.97
CA SER A 59 -2.15 9.39 -6.81
C SER A 59 -2.74 8.12 -6.18
N MET A 60 -3.23 8.22 -4.93
CA MET A 60 -3.99 7.16 -4.27
C MET A 60 -5.11 6.57 -5.14
N LYS A 61 -5.82 7.44 -5.88
CA LYS A 61 -6.90 7.02 -6.79
C LYS A 61 -6.37 6.25 -7.98
N GLN A 62 -5.27 6.70 -8.58
CA GLN A 62 -4.63 5.99 -9.69
C GLN A 62 -4.13 4.63 -9.23
N SER A 63 -3.41 4.58 -8.10
CA SER A 63 -2.89 3.33 -7.54
C SER A 63 -4.01 2.34 -7.24
N LEU A 64 -5.07 2.78 -6.54
CA LEU A 64 -6.24 1.94 -6.25
C LEU A 64 -6.91 1.42 -7.53
N SER A 65 -7.01 2.26 -8.56
CA SER A 65 -7.63 1.91 -9.84
C SER A 65 -6.83 0.85 -10.60
N VAL A 66 -5.50 0.94 -10.56
CA VAL A 66 -4.57 -0.03 -11.17
C VAL A 66 -4.67 -1.35 -10.42
N THR A 67 -4.53 -1.32 -9.09
CA THR A 67 -4.55 -2.53 -8.26
C THR A 67 -5.88 -3.26 -8.32
N SER A 68 -7.00 -2.56 -8.13
CA SER A 68 -8.33 -3.18 -8.22
C SER A 68 -8.61 -3.75 -9.61
N SER A 69 -8.14 -3.10 -10.68
CA SER A 69 -8.27 -3.61 -12.05
C SER A 69 -7.40 -4.85 -12.29
N LEU A 70 -6.17 -4.89 -11.73
CA LEU A 70 -5.27 -6.03 -11.83
C LEU A 70 -5.88 -7.28 -11.19
N TYR A 71 -6.32 -7.19 -9.92
CA TYR A 71 -6.99 -8.30 -9.24
C TYR A 71 -8.29 -8.72 -9.95
N SER A 72 -9.12 -7.75 -10.37
CA SER A 72 -10.35 -8.04 -11.13
C SER A 72 -10.07 -8.83 -12.41
N ALA A 73 -9.06 -8.40 -13.19
CA ALA A 73 -8.68 -9.06 -14.44
C ALA A 73 -8.14 -10.48 -14.18
N ALA A 74 -7.24 -10.63 -13.20
CA ALA A 74 -6.63 -11.90 -12.85
C ALA A 74 -7.69 -12.92 -12.38
N HIS A 75 -8.53 -12.52 -11.43
CA HIS A 75 -9.54 -13.41 -10.85
C HIS A 75 -10.64 -13.74 -11.84
N PHE A 76 -11.03 -12.78 -12.69
CA PHE A 76 -11.94 -13.04 -13.80
C PHE A 76 -11.38 -14.09 -14.77
N GLY A 77 -10.10 -13.98 -15.15
CA GLY A 77 -9.45 -14.96 -16.02
C GLY A 77 -9.45 -16.37 -15.41
N ILE A 78 -9.15 -16.46 -14.11
CA ILE A 78 -9.19 -17.72 -13.35
C ILE A 78 -10.62 -18.27 -13.29
N ASP A 79 -11.60 -17.43 -12.96
CA ASP A 79 -13.01 -17.80 -12.94
C ASP A 79 -13.47 -18.33 -14.31
N ARG A 80 -13.06 -17.69 -15.40
CA ARG A 80 -13.37 -18.15 -16.77
C ARG A 80 -12.76 -19.53 -17.06
N LEU A 81 -11.53 -19.77 -16.62
CA LEU A 81 -10.86 -21.06 -16.79
C LEU A 81 -11.57 -22.19 -16.03
N PHE A 82 -12.06 -21.91 -14.82
CA PHE A 82 -12.57 -22.94 -13.91
C PHE A 82 -14.10 -23.05 -13.85
N LYS A 83 -14.85 -21.96 -13.75
CA LYS A 83 -16.31 -21.93 -13.49
C LYS A 83 -17.16 -22.23 -14.71
N VAL A 84 -16.71 -21.89 -15.93
CA VAL A 84 -17.50 -22.05 -17.17
C VAL A 84 -17.70 -23.51 -17.57
N GLN A 85 -16.89 -24.44 -17.05
CA GLN A 85 -16.96 -25.83 -17.46
C GLN A 85 -17.99 -26.63 -16.63
N PRO A 86 -18.74 -27.58 -17.25
CA PRO A 86 -19.79 -28.36 -16.58
C PRO A 86 -19.35 -29.11 -15.31
N LYS A 87 -18.05 -29.42 -15.22
CA LYS A 87 -17.43 -30.16 -14.11
C LYS A 87 -17.06 -29.28 -12.90
N TYR A 88 -17.39 -27.99 -12.87
CA TYR A 88 -17.09 -27.13 -11.70
C TYR A 88 -17.72 -27.65 -10.39
N ARG A 89 -18.76 -28.49 -10.46
CA ARG A 89 -19.32 -29.16 -9.30
C ARG A 89 -18.39 -30.22 -8.67
N ASP A 90 -17.33 -30.64 -9.36
CA ASP A 90 -16.30 -31.55 -8.83
C ASP A 90 -15.43 -30.85 -7.77
N THR A 91 -15.33 -31.46 -6.59
CA THR A 91 -14.52 -30.97 -5.46
C THR A 91 -13.07 -30.73 -5.84
N LYS A 92 -12.46 -31.58 -6.68
CA LYS A 92 -11.06 -31.41 -7.11
C LYS A 92 -10.86 -30.14 -7.91
N ARG A 93 -11.83 -29.82 -8.77
CA ARG A 93 -11.78 -28.62 -9.61
C ARG A 93 -11.98 -27.35 -8.81
N LYS A 94 -12.87 -27.37 -7.81
CA LYS A 94 -13.01 -26.25 -6.85
C LYS A 94 -11.72 -26.03 -6.07
N ALA A 95 -11.09 -27.10 -5.58
CA ALA A 95 -9.81 -26.99 -4.87
C ALA A 95 -8.73 -26.36 -5.77
N LEU A 96 -8.63 -26.79 -7.04
CA LEU A 96 -7.67 -26.22 -8.00
C LEU A 96 -7.97 -24.76 -8.34
N HIS A 97 -9.25 -24.40 -8.46
CA HIS A 97 -9.69 -23.00 -8.65
C HIS A 97 -9.23 -22.11 -7.50
N MET A 98 -9.51 -22.52 -6.25
CA MET A 98 -9.08 -21.78 -5.05
C MET A 98 -7.57 -21.70 -4.93
N ALA A 99 -6.85 -22.80 -5.19
CA ALA A 99 -5.40 -22.81 -5.19
C ALA A 99 -4.81 -21.86 -6.26
N SER A 100 -5.47 -21.75 -7.41
CA SER A 100 -5.04 -20.83 -8.48
C SER A 100 -5.24 -19.37 -8.07
N ILE A 101 -6.34 -19.05 -7.38
CA ILE A 101 -6.55 -17.70 -6.80
C ILE A 101 -5.45 -17.40 -5.79
N LEU A 102 -5.22 -18.27 -4.80
CA LEU A 102 -4.21 -18.05 -3.76
C LEU A 102 -2.79 -17.88 -4.33
N LEU A 103 -2.40 -18.72 -5.30
CA LEU A 103 -1.11 -18.59 -5.97
C LEU A 103 -1.00 -17.27 -6.74
N THR A 104 -2.08 -16.85 -7.37
CA THR A 104 -2.12 -15.59 -8.14
C THR A 104 -2.04 -14.39 -7.22
N ASP A 105 -2.80 -14.38 -6.12
CA ASP A 105 -2.73 -13.36 -5.08
C ASP A 105 -1.29 -13.24 -4.55
N TYR A 106 -0.68 -14.36 -4.15
CA TYR A 106 0.69 -14.39 -3.67
C TYR A 106 1.69 -13.78 -4.66
N LEU A 107 1.57 -14.11 -5.96
CA LEU A 107 2.46 -13.55 -6.98
C LEU A 107 2.21 -12.06 -7.21
N ILE A 108 0.95 -11.63 -7.28
CA ILE A 108 0.58 -10.24 -7.53
C ILE A 108 1.05 -9.33 -6.40
N THR A 109 1.03 -9.79 -5.14
CA THR A 109 1.49 -9.00 -3.98
C THR A 109 2.91 -8.47 -4.15
N TYR A 110 3.82 -9.21 -4.79
CA TYR A 110 5.21 -8.78 -5.01
C TYR A 110 5.45 -7.97 -6.30
N MET A 111 4.39 -7.62 -7.03
CA MET A 111 4.49 -6.95 -8.33
C MET A 111 4.00 -5.50 -8.26
N PRO A 112 4.54 -4.60 -9.09
CA PRO A 112 3.94 -3.29 -9.31
C PRO A 112 2.48 -3.42 -9.73
N GLY A 113 1.60 -2.69 -9.05
CA GLY A 113 0.16 -2.81 -9.17
C GLY A 113 -0.49 -3.83 -8.22
N GLY A 114 0.28 -4.60 -7.45
CA GLY A 114 -0.24 -5.45 -6.37
C GLY A 114 -0.74 -4.66 -5.15
N ASP A 115 -1.19 -5.38 -4.12
CA ASP A 115 -1.63 -4.79 -2.84
C ASP A 115 -0.47 -4.21 -2.03
N ALA A 116 0.69 -4.88 -1.93
CA ALA A 116 1.86 -4.26 -1.29
C ALA A 116 2.38 -3.04 -2.07
N TRP A 117 2.31 -3.06 -3.41
CA TRP A 117 2.60 -1.86 -4.19
C TRP A 117 1.62 -0.72 -3.86
N LEU A 118 0.33 -1.03 -3.75
CA LEU A 118 -0.71 -0.07 -3.38
C LEU A 118 -0.44 0.55 -2.00
N HIS A 119 -0.05 -0.29 -1.03
CA HIS A 119 0.32 0.11 0.33
C HIS A 119 1.39 1.21 0.29
N GLU A 120 2.52 0.91 -0.35
CA GLU A 120 3.63 1.86 -0.48
C GLU A 120 3.25 3.13 -1.28
N GLU A 121 2.48 3.01 -2.36
CA GLU A 121 2.03 4.18 -3.13
C GLU A 121 1.08 5.09 -2.34
N TYR A 122 0.34 4.58 -1.36
CA TYR A 122 -0.48 5.41 -0.49
C TYR A 122 0.38 6.28 0.44
N HIS A 123 1.45 5.74 1.03
CA HIS A 123 2.43 6.55 1.77
C HIS A 123 3.06 7.61 0.85
N ARG A 124 3.52 7.18 -0.34
CA ARG A 124 4.12 8.08 -1.33
C ARG A 124 3.18 9.21 -1.71
N ALA A 125 1.90 8.94 -1.95
CA ALA A 125 0.95 9.97 -2.30
C ALA A 125 0.84 11.08 -1.23
N VAL A 126 0.90 10.74 0.07
CA VAL A 126 0.93 11.74 1.16
C VAL A 126 2.25 12.49 1.19
N LEU A 127 3.37 11.78 1.03
CA LEU A 127 4.71 12.35 0.96
C LEU A 127 4.83 13.38 -0.17
N ASN A 128 4.37 13.05 -1.38
CA ASN A 128 4.47 13.94 -2.53
C ASN A 128 3.60 15.19 -2.43
N ASP A 129 2.40 15.05 -1.86
CA ASP A 129 1.53 16.20 -1.61
C ASP A 129 2.19 17.21 -0.65
N ASN A 130 3.14 16.72 0.16
CA ASN A 130 3.99 17.50 1.06
C ASN A 130 5.43 17.69 0.56
N ASN A 131 5.64 17.56 -0.77
CA ASN A 131 6.92 17.82 -1.44
C ASN A 131 8.07 16.93 -0.98
N VAL A 132 7.77 15.74 -0.50
CA VAL A 132 8.78 14.74 -0.13
C VAL A 132 8.82 13.68 -1.23
N SER A 133 9.86 13.76 -2.06
CA SER A 133 10.12 12.72 -3.06
C SER A 133 10.59 11.44 -2.39
N SER A 134 10.19 10.32 -2.96
CA SER A 134 10.51 8.97 -2.48
C SER A 134 10.37 7.92 -3.58
N PHE A 135 10.83 6.71 -3.32
CA PHE A 135 10.79 5.56 -4.20
C PHE A 135 10.09 4.37 -3.53
N ASN A 136 9.16 3.73 -4.26
CA ASN A 136 8.50 2.51 -3.81
C ASN A 136 9.38 1.28 -4.11
N GLY A 137 9.81 0.59 -3.05
CA GLY A 137 10.64 -0.61 -3.13
C GLY A 137 10.04 -1.76 -3.96
N ILE A 138 8.71 -1.87 -4.05
CA ILE A 138 8.03 -2.93 -4.82
C ILE A 138 8.36 -2.83 -6.31
N ASN A 139 8.72 -1.65 -6.81
CA ASN A 139 9.16 -1.47 -8.20
C ASN A 139 10.43 -2.26 -8.55
N LYS A 140 11.15 -2.82 -7.57
CA LYS A 140 12.30 -3.72 -7.76
C LYS A 140 11.92 -5.21 -7.83
N PHE A 141 10.63 -5.55 -7.75
CA PHE A 141 10.12 -6.94 -7.68
C PHE A 141 10.76 -7.75 -6.54
N PRO A 142 10.56 -7.34 -5.27
CA PRO A 142 11.21 -7.95 -4.12
C PRO A 142 10.53 -9.28 -3.71
N ILE A 143 10.54 -10.27 -4.61
CA ILE A 143 9.87 -11.56 -4.39
C ILE A 143 10.41 -12.23 -3.12
N GLY A 144 9.51 -12.51 -2.18
CA GLY A 144 9.83 -13.18 -0.91
C GLY A 144 10.42 -12.26 0.16
N SER A 145 10.48 -10.94 -0.06
CA SER A 145 10.82 -9.99 0.99
C SER A 145 9.67 -9.84 1.98
N GLU A 146 10.00 -9.88 3.27
CA GLU A 146 9.02 -9.68 4.36
C GLU A 146 8.65 -8.21 4.56
N PHE A 147 9.57 -7.31 4.22
CA PHE A 147 9.40 -5.86 4.30
C PHE A 147 9.82 -5.21 3.01
N VAL A 148 9.10 -4.15 2.65
CA VAL A 148 9.41 -3.33 1.49
C VAL A 148 9.33 -1.88 1.92
N SER A 149 10.32 -1.09 1.49
CA SER A 149 10.49 0.26 1.97
C SER A 149 10.02 1.32 0.96
N VAL A 150 9.49 2.42 1.48
CA VAL A 150 9.50 3.71 0.80
C VAL A 150 10.82 4.41 1.15
N ASN A 151 11.76 4.43 0.20
CA ASN A 151 13.13 4.90 0.39
C ASN A 151 13.48 6.07 -0.56
N ASP A 152 14.76 6.44 -0.64
CA ASP A 152 15.29 7.58 -1.40
C ASP A 152 14.78 8.95 -0.91
N LEU A 153 14.63 9.09 0.41
CA LEU A 153 14.20 10.33 1.08
C LEU A 153 15.37 11.02 1.77
N LYS A 154 15.28 12.35 1.84
CA LYS A 154 16.17 13.21 2.62
C LYS A 154 15.56 13.52 3.98
N ASP A 155 16.38 13.52 5.03
CA ASP A 155 15.91 13.82 6.39
C ASP A 155 15.39 15.27 6.49
N GLU A 156 16.00 16.22 5.76
CA GLU A 156 15.56 17.62 5.76
C GLU A 156 14.12 17.77 5.25
N ASN A 157 13.70 16.90 4.32
CA ASN A 157 12.33 16.91 3.80
C ASN A 157 11.33 16.37 4.83
N LEU A 158 11.70 15.33 5.58
CA LEU A 158 10.86 14.79 6.66
C LEU A 158 10.75 15.76 7.85
N ILE A 159 11.86 16.43 8.20
CA ILE A 159 11.89 17.51 9.20
C ILE A 159 10.93 18.63 8.80
N ARG A 160 11.04 19.12 7.56
CA ARG A 160 10.14 20.16 7.02
C ARG A 160 8.69 19.69 7.05
N PHE A 161 8.42 18.49 6.52
CA PHE A 161 7.07 17.95 6.41
C PHE A 161 6.39 17.85 7.78
N LYS A 162 7.03 17.23 8.78
CA LYS A 162 6.46 17.13 10.12
C LYS A 162 6.15 18.50 10.73
N LYS A 163 7.03 19.48 10.52
CA LYS A 163 6.86 20.84 11.05
C LYS A 163 5.71 21.60 10.37
N GLU A 164 5.59 21.49 9.06
CA GLU A 164 4.63 22.28 8.26
C GLU A 164 3.23 21.65 8.25
N SER A 165 3.15 20.31 8.24
CA SER A 165 1.90 19.56 8.10
C SER A 165 1.84 18.36 9.06
N PRO A 166 1.86 18.56 10.39
CA PRO A 166 1.95 17.47 11.37
C PRO A 166 0.77 16.47 11.28
N LYS A 167 -0.41 16.93 10.87
CA LYS A 167 -1.58 16.06 10.70
C LYS A 167 -1.41 15.08 9.53
N ASP A 168 -0.89 15.57 8.42
CA ASP A 168 -0.64 14.74 7.24
C ASP A 168 0.58 13.84 7.49
N PHE A 169 1.56 14.30 8.27
CA PHE A 169 2.66 13.46 8.74
C PHE A 169 2.18 12.27 9.57
N ILE A 170 1.21 12.47 10.46
CA ILE A 170 0.59 11.38 11.24
C ILE A 170 -0.22 10.46 10.32
N ARG A 171 -1.02 11.03 9.40
CA ARG A 171 -1.84 10.24 8.47
C ARG A 171 -1.00 9.38 7.53
N MET A 172 0.15 9.89 7.08
CA MET A 172 1.08 9.17 6.22
C MET A 172 1.34 7.76 6.74
N HIS A 173 1.61 7.58 8.04
CA HIS A 173 1.91 6.27 8.63
C HIS A 173 0.79 5.25 8.49
N VAL A 174 -0.48 5.65 8.40
CA VAL A 174 -1.61 4.71 8.28
C VAL A 174 -2.13 4.58 6.86
N ALA A 175 -1.60 5.40 5.94
CA ALA A 175 -2.11 5.50 4.58
C ALA A 175 -2.02 4.16 3.82
N GLY A 176 -0.97 3.35 4.04
CA GLY A 176 -0.82 2.05 3.40
C GLY A 176 -2.00 1.11 3.65
N ILE A 177 -2.31 0.86 4.92
CA ILE A 177 -3.49 0.06 5.30
C ILE A 177 -4.82 0.72 4.87
N GLU A 178 -4.93 2.06 4.89
CA GLU A 178 -6.12 2.73 4.31
C GLU A 178 -6.33 2.30 2.85
N GLY A 179 -5.25 2.21 2.06
CA GLY A 179 -5.30 1.75 0.68
C GLY A 179 -5.74 0.31 0.52
N GLU A 180 -5.24 -0.59 1.38
CA GLU A 180 -5.63 -2.00 1.41
C GLU A 180 -7.12 -2.19 1.70
N TYR A 181 -7.68 -1.48 2.69
CA TYR A 181 -9.11 -1.56 2.97
C TYR A 181 -9.96 -0.96 1.84
N LEU A 182 -9.50 0.13 1.23
CA LEU A 182 -10.17 0.71 0.07
C LEU A 182 -10.14 -0.22 -1.15
N LEU A 183 -9.10 -1.06 -1.31
CA LEU A 183 -9.05 -2.10 -2.33
C LEU A 183 -10.16 -3.13 -2.11
N ILE A 184 -10.31 -3.65 -0.89
CA ILE A 184 -11.38 -4.58 -0.54
C ILE A 184 -12.74 -3.96 -0.84
N ASP A 185 -13.01 -2.76 -0.31
CA ASP A 185 -14.27 -2.05 -0.53
C ASP A 185 -14.54 -1.86 -2.02
N LYS A 186 -13.54 -1.44 -2.80
CA LYS A 186 -13.69 -1.24 -4.25
C LYS A 186 -14.06 -2.53 -4.99
N LEU A 187 -13.40 -3.64 -4.68
CA LEU A 187 -13.67 -4.95 -5.28
C LEU A 187 -15.07 -5.46 -4.88
N GLN A 188 -15.47 -5.29 -3.62
CA GLN A 188 -16.81 -5.65 -3.13
C GLN A 188 -17.90 -4.83 -3.81
N GLN A 189 -17.71 -3.51 -3.91
CA GLN A 189 -18.62 -2.61 -4.62
C GLN A 189 -18.76 -3.01 -6.08
N ASN A 190 -17.67 -3.34 -6.76
CA ASN A 190 -17.73 -3.79 -8.15
C ASN A 190 -18.55 -5.09 -8.28
N ASN A 191 -18.32 -6.07 -7.40
CA ASN A 191 -19.09 -7.31 -7.35
C ASN A 191 -20.58 -7.05 -7.08
N PHE A 192 -20.90 -6.15 -6.15
CA PHE A 192 -22.28 -5.82 -5.77
C PHE A 192 -23.02 -5.02 -6.83
N PHE A 193 -22.50 -3.86 -7.23
CA PHE A 193 -23.21 -2.91 -8.11
C PHE A 193 -23.27 -3.36 -9.56
N TYR A 194 -22.29 -4.15 -10.02
CA TYR A 194 -22.28 -4.65 -11.39
C TYR A 194 -22.57 -6.15 -11.50
N GLY A 195 -22.87 -6.80 -10.38
CA GLY A 195 -23.17 -8.22 -10.32
C GLY A 195 -22.02 -9.13 -10.76
N LEU A 196 -20.76 -8.67 -10.77
CA LEU A 196 -19.66 -9.39 -11.44
C LEU A 196 -19.46 -10.83 -10.95
N ASN A 197 -19.68 -11.08 -9.67
CA ASN A 197 -19.52 -12.39 -9.01
C ASN A 197 -18.13 -13.02 -9.25
N ILE A 198 -17.10 -12.17 -9.29
CA ILE A 198 -15.69 -12.57 -9.41
C ILE A 198 -15.19 -13.04 -8.04
N SER A 199 -14.48 -14.16 -8.01
CA SER A 199 -13.98 -14.80 -6.77
C SER A 199 -12.89 -13.98 -6.09
N HIS A 200 -13.27 -12.97 -5.30
CA HIS A 200 -12.34 -12.14 -4.53
C HIS A 200 -12.34 -12.47 -3.03
N GLU A 201 -13.19 -13.39 -2.58
CA GLU A 201 -13.46 -13.62 -1.16
C GLU A 201 -12.21 -14.03 -0.39
N LEU A 202 -11.34 -14.87 -0.99
CA LEU A 202 -10.07 -15.24 -0.36
C LEU A 202 -9.16 -14.03 -0.19
N HIS A 203 -9.04 -13.20 -1.22
CA HIS A 203 -8.23 -11.99 -1.17
C HIS A 203 -8.73 -11.03 -0.08
N TYR A 204 -10.05 -10.87 0.07
CA TYR A 204 -10.62 -10.05 1.17
C TYR A 204 -10.14 -10.52 2.53
N TRP A 205 -10.19 -11.83 2.79
CA TRP A 205 -9.73 -12.41 4.05
C TRP A 205 -8.23 -12.25 4.23
N LEU A 206 -7.44 -12.52 3.20
CA LEU A 206 -5.98 -12.41 3.26
C LEU A 206 -5.53 -10.99 3.59
N VAL A 207 -6.04 -9.99 2.85
CA VAL A 207 -5.71 -8.58 3.10
C VAL A 207 -6.17 -8.18 4.50
N THR A 208 -7.42 -8.48 4.88
CA THR A 208 -7.93 -8.12 6.22
C THR A 208 -7.09 -8.73 7.34
N LEU A 209 -6.78 -10.03 7.28
CA LEU A 209 -5.99 -10.70 8.30
C LEU A 209 -4.54 -10.19 8.33
N ASN A 210 -3.96 -9.89 7.17
CA ASN A 210 -2.62 -9.30 7.07
C ASN A 210 -2.58 -7.91 7.72
N SER A 211 -3.50 -7.03 7.34
CA SER A 211 -3.62 -5.68 7.92
C SER A 211 -3.81 -5.75 9.45
N MET A 212 -4.67 -6.65 9.93
CA MET A 212 -4.88 -6.88 11.37
C MET A 212 -3.59 -7.33 12.08
N TYR A 213 -2.93 -8.33 11.52
CA TYR A 213 -1.69 -8.87 12.07
C TYR A 213 -0.58 -7.81 12.09
N TYR A 214 -0.46 -7.00 11.04
CA TYR A 214 0.57 -5.97 10.95
C TYR A 214 0.41 -4.88 12.02
N VAL A 215 -0.83 -4.44 12.30
CA VAL A 215 -1.11 -3.51 13.41
C VAL A 215 -0.73 -4.12 14.75
N GLN A 216 -1.02 -5.41 14.95
CA GLN A 216 -0.65 -6.12 16.18
C GLN A 216 0.87 -6.25 16.32
N ALA A 217 1.55 -6.68 15.27
CA ALA A 217 3.01 -6.86 15.22
C ALA A 217 3.74 -5.53 15.50
N SER A 218 3.19 -4.41 15.03
CA SER A 218 3.71 -3.06 15.30
C SER A 218 3.71 -2.64 16.79
N SER A 219 3.15 -3.46 17.67
CA SER A 219 3.11 -3.24 19.13
C SER A 219 3.94 -4.25 19.93
N ASP A 220 4.60 -5.16 19.24
CA ASP A 220 5.32 -6.29 19.84
C ASP A 220 6.84 -6.10 19.67
N PRO A 221 7.61 -6.02 20.77
CA PRO A 221 9.06 -5.85 20.68
C PRO A 221 9.77 -7.00 19.97
N GLU A 222 9.20 -8.21 19.94
CA GLU A 222 9.81 -9.35 19.23
C GLU A 222 9.84 -9.14 17.71
N TYR A 223 8.99 -8.24 17.20
CA TYR A 223 8.94 -7.85 15.80
C TYR A 223 9.59 -6.48 15.60
N VAL A 224 9.02 -5.42 16.19
CA VAL A 224 9.43 -4.04 15.92
C VAL A 224 10.89 -3.80 16.27
N ASP A 225 11.33 -4.17 17.48
CA ASP A 225 12.68 -3.83 17.93
C ASP A 225 13.73 -4.66 17.17
N VAL A 226 13.45 -5.95 16.97
CA VAL A 226 14.33 -6.88 16.23
C VAL A 226 14.50 -6.46 14.77
N ASP A 227 13.40 -6.14 14.10
CA ASP A 227 13.44 -5.69 12.71
C ASP A 227 14.07 -4.31 12.57
N THR A 228 13.80 -3.40 13.52
CA THR A 228 14.46 -2.09 13.53
C THR A 228 15.97 -2.22 13.66
N ASP A 229 16.46 -3.13 14.51
CA ASP A 229 17.89 -3.43 14.60
C ASP A 229 18.44 -4.01 13.30
N ARG A 230 17.72 -4.94 12.67
CA ARG A 230 18.06 -5.47 11.34
C ARG A 230 18.11 -4.38 10.27
N PHE A 231 17.15 -3.45 10.24
CA PHE A 231 17.11 -2.34 9.30
C PHE A 231 18.29 -1.40 9.52
N ASN A 232 18.57 -1.03 10.77
CA ASN A 232 19.74 -0.20 11.11
C ASN A 232 21.08 -0.82 10.70
N GLU A 233 21.19 -2.16 10.71
CA GLU A 233 22.39 -2.89 10.26
C GLU A 233 22.53 -2.96 8.73
N THR A 234 21.40 -2.99 8.01
CA THR A 234 21.36 -3.25 6.56
C THR A 234 21.23 -1.98 5.72
N GLU A 235 20.49 -0.98 6.21
CA GLU A 235 20.16 0.28 5.52
C GLU A 235 21.09 1.43 5.96
N LYS A 236 22.38 1.25 5.67
CA LYS A 236 23.44 2.09 6.21
C LYS A 236 23.39 3.54 5.72
N GLU A 237 23.02 3.74 4.46
CA GLU A 237 22.93 5.06 3.85
C GLU A 237 21.52 5.65 4.03
N VAL A 238 21.43 6.96 4.23
CA VAL A 238 20.16 7.69 4.44
C VAL A 238 19.14 7.44 3.32
N LYS A 239 19.62 7.27 2.08
CA LYS A 239 18.78 6.99 0.91
C LYS A 239 18.20 5.56 0.88
N ASP A 240 18.84 4.61 1.56
CA ASP A 240 18.42 3.20 1.55
C ASP A 240 17.40 2.91 2.65
N ARG A 241 17.34 3.80 3.66
CA ARG A 241 16.39 3.72 4.76
C ARG A 241 14.96 3.91 4.29
N ASP A 242 14.10 3.09 4.86
CA ASP A 242 12.67 3.37 4.88
C ASP A 242 12.36 4.74 5.51
N PHE A 243 11.19 5.29 5.21
CA PHE A 243 10.76 6.56 5.78
C PHE A 243 10.41 6.44 7.27
N THR A 244 10.00 5.27 7.76
CA THR A 244 9.50 5.10 9.14
C THR A 244 9.69 3.73 9.80
N GLY A 245 10.00 2.68 9.04
CA GLY A 245 10.09 1.31 9.54
C GLY A 245 8.70 0.72 9.75
N TYR A 246 8.34 0.37 10.99
CA TYR A 246 6.97 -0.05 11.29
C TYR A 246 6.05 1.17 11.35
N ASP A 247 5.11 1.22 10.42
CA ASP A 247 4.09 2.26 10.29
C ASP A 247 3.40 2.61 11.62
N PHE A 248 2.85 1.60 12.30
CA PHE A 248 1.95 1.88 13.42
C PHE A 248 2.67 2.20 14.72
N SER A 249 3.93 1.78 14.90
CA SER A 249 4.73 2.23 16.03
C SER A 249 5.03 3.73 15.88
N ALA A 250 5.42 4.16 14.68
CA ALA A 250 5.64 5.57 14.36
C ALA A 250 4.35 6.40 14.38
N TRP A 251 3.24 5.85 13.88
CA TRP A 251 1.91 6.46 14.00
C TRP A 251 1.54 6.73 15.46
N ALA A 252 1.67 5.73 16.33
CA ALA A 252 1.35 5.87 17.74
C ALA A 252 2.22 6.94 18.41
N TYR A 253 3.51 7.01 18.07
CA TYR A 253 4.42 8.04 18.55
C TYR A 253 3.98 9.44 18.15
N ASP A 254 3.83 9.69 16.84
CA ASP A 254 3.54 11.04 16.33
C ASP A 254 2.10 11.48 16.64
N LEU A 255 1.14 10.55 16.74
CA LEU A 255 -0.22 10.85 17.16
C LEU A 255 -0.27 11.48 18.55
N HIS A 256 0.58 11.02 19.46
CA HIS A 256 0.70 11.55 20.82
C HIS A 256 1.67 12.72 20.93
N LYS A 257 2.53 12.92 19.92
CA LYS A 257 3.54 13.98 19.86
C LYS A 257 3.48 14.76 18.54
N PRO A 258 2.32 15.34 18.18
CA PRO A 258 2.13 15.95 16.86
C PRO A 258 3.05 17.14 16.59
N ASN A 259 3.42 17.89 17.63
CA ASN A 259 4.22 19.12 17.51
C ASN A 259 5.69 18.93 17.89
N GLU A 260 6.11 17.71 18.24
CA GLU A 260 7.52 17.46 18.57
C GLU A 260 8.36 17.53 17.28
N PRO A 261 9.44 18.33 17.24
CA PRO A 261 10.32 18.39 16.08
C PRO A 261 10.82 16.99 15.69
N TYR A 262 10.93 16.71 14.40
CA TYR A 262 11.31 15.38 13.90
C TYR A 262 12.69 14.95 14.41
N GLU A 263 13.59 15.91 14.57
CA GLU A 263 14.95 15.72 15.05
C GLU A 263 15.03 15.22 16.50
N GLN A 264 13.94 15.35 17.28
CA GLN A 264 13.88 14.81 18.65
C GLN A 264 13.82 13.28 18.71
N ARG A 265 13.64 12.61 17.57
CA ARG A 265 13.85 11.16 17.48
C ARG A 265 15.30 10.76 17.73
N GLY A 266 16.24 11.69 17.60
CA GLY A 266 17.65 11.46 17.85
C GLY A 266 18.45 11.20 16.58
N ILE A 267 19.73 10.88 16.77
CA ILE A 267 20.66 10.60 15.69
C ILE A 267 20.61 9.10 15.42
N HIS A 268 20.53 8.72 14.15
CA HIS A 268 20.58 7.32 13.74
C HIS A 268 21.77 6.58 14.38
N PRO A 269 21.68 5.29 14.74
CA PRO A 269 22.75 4.57 15.45
C PRO A 269 24.13 4.60 14.80
N LEU A 270 24.19 4.76 13.46
CA LEU A 270 25.44 4.90 12.70
C LEU A 270 26.01 6.34 12.67
N GLY A 271 25.34 7.31 13.32
CA GLY A 271 25.77 8.70 13.41
C GLY A 271 25.45 9.57 12.18
N ASN A 272 24.78 9.02 11.17
CA ASN A 272 24.47 9.71 9.91
C ASN A 272 22.95 9.93 9.76
N GLY A 273 22.49 11.15 9.99
CA GLY A 273 21.08 11.52 9.83
C GLY A 273 20.22 11.26 11.07
N VAL A 274 18.90 11.43 10.92
CA VAL A 274 17.89 11.27 11.98
C VAL A 274 17.55 9.79 12.16
N ASP A 275 17.28 9.38 13.40
CA ASP A 275 16.71 8.08 13.70
C ASP A 275 15.23 8.06 13.26
N ARG A 276 14.96 7.43 12.11
CA ARG A 276 13.61 7.41 11.53
C ARG A 276 12.72 6.39 12.23
N TYR A 277 13.28 5.32 12.76
CA TYR A 277 12.53 4.17 13.24
C TYR A 277 12.13 4.37 14.69
N ILE A 278 10.89 4.02 15.00
CA ILE A 278 10.35 4.09 16.36
C ILE A 278 10.27 2.67 16.90
N LYS A 279 11.13 2.36 17.87
CA LYS A 279 11.07 1.11 18.62
C LYS A 279 9.95 1.15 19.65
N THR A 280 9.58 -0.02 20.15
CA THR A 280 8.60 -0.10 21.25
C THR A 280 9.08 0.59 22.52
N ASN A 281 10.39 0.64 22.75
CA ASN A 281 11.00 1.34 23.88
C ASN A 281 10.99 2.88 23.73
N ASP A 282 10.76 3.41 22.53
CA ASP A 282 10.55 4.84 22.29
C ASP A 282 9.10 5.26 22.60
N LEU A 283 8.20 4.29 22.75
CA LEU A 283 6.82 4.51 23.14
C LEU A 283 6.66 4.48 24.66
N THR A 284 5.93 5.46 25.18
CA THR A 284 5.40 5.42 26.55
C THR A 284 4.42 4.24 26.70
N GLN A 285 4.19 3.82 27.95
CA GLN A 285 3.20 2.77 28.24
C GLN A 285 1.79 3.10 27.74
N GLU A 286 1.41 4.39 27.73
CA GLU A 286 0.13 4.86 27.21
C GLU A 286 0.06 4.68 25.69
N GLN A 287 1.08 5.14 24.96
CA GLN A 287 1.17 4.99 23.50
C GLN A 287 1.15 3.52 23.08
N LEU A 288 1.94 2.68 23.76
CA LEU A 288 1.98 1.25 23.47
C LEU A 288 0.64 0.56 23.77
N ARG A 289 -0.02 0.92 24.87
CA ARG A 289 -1.36 0.40 25.19
C ARG A 289 -2.40 0.86 24.17
N TYR A 290 -2.35 2.13 23.76
CA TYR A 290 -3.21 2.66 22.72
C TYR A 290 -3.08 1.83 21.45
N LEU A 291 -1.85 1.59 20.99
CA LEU A 291 -1.58 0.79 19.80
C LEU A 291 -2.07 -0.66 19.94
N LYS A 292 -1.78 -1.32 21.07
CA LYS A 292 -2.28 -2.67 21.37
C LYS A 292 -3.80 -2.75 21.30
N ASN A 293 -4.51 -1.75 21.85
CA ASN A 293 -5.97 -1.71 21.80
C ASN A 293 -6.53 -1.50 20.38
N LYS A 294 -5.75 -0.93 19.45
CA LYS A 294 -6.16 -0.80 18.04
C LYS A 294 -5.92 -2.09 17.24
N GLY A 295 -4.96 -2.91 17.66
CA GLY A 295 -4.72 -4.23 17.09
C GLY A 295 -5.45 -5.38 17.80
N ASP A 296 -6.02 -5.16 18.99
CA ASP A 296 -6.75 -6.19 19.73
C ASP A 296 -8.20 -6.30 19.24
N PHE A 297 -8.53 -7.46 18.68
CA PHE A 297 -9.86 -7.78 18.14
C PHE A 297 -10.71 -8.62 19.09
N LYS A 298 -10.29 -8.77 20.36
CA LYS A 298 -11.13 -9.39 21.40
C LYS A 298 -12.22 -8.42 21.85
N HIS A 299 -13.39 -8.51 21.22
CA HIS A 299 -14.66 -8.05 21.77
C HIS A 299 -15.53 -9.25 22.12
#